data_AF-A0A535E4F9-F1
#
_entry.id   AF-A0A535E4F9-F1
#
_cell.length_a   1.000
_cell.length_b   1.000
_cell.length_c   1.000
_cell.angle_alpha   90.00
_cell.angle_beta   90.00
_cell.angle_gamma   90.00
#
_symmetry.space_group_name_H-M   'P 1'
#
loop_
_entity.id
_entity.type
_entity.pdbx_description
1 polymer ?
#
loop_
_entity_poly.entity_id
_entity_poly.type
_entity_poly.pdbx_seq_one_letter_code
_entity_poly.pdbx_strand_id
1 'polypeptide(L)' 'MRARPKAIHQRTGKVLAEELEVPRTFMGRGIGLMFRGSLRPGTGMWIVPCNGIHMLCMNFAIDAVFL' A
#
# COMPACT_ATOMS: atom_id res chain seq x y z
N MET A 1 -17.14 10.36 -5.35
CA MET A 1 -16.23 10.05 -4.22
C MET A 1 -15.99 8.53 -4.23
N ARG A 2 -14.81 8.05 -4.66
CA ARG A 2 -14.53 6.60 -4.65
C ARG A 2 -14.12 6.18 -3.24
N ALA A 3 -14.81 5.21 -2.67
CA ALA A 3 -14.43 4.63 -1.38
C ALA A 3 -13.02 4.05 -1.48
N ARG A 4 -12.12 4.50 -0.61
CA ARG A 4 -10.79 3.91 -0.44
C ARG A 4 -10.92 2.72 0.53
N PRO A 5 -10.42 1.53 0.20
CA PRO A 5 -10.48 0.41 1.12
C PRO A 5 -9.64 0.67 2.37
N LYS A 6 -10.00 -0.02 3.46
CA LYS A 6 -9.26 -0.04 4.73
C LYS A 6 -8.71 -1.43 5.00
N ALA A 7 -7.56 -1.51 5.67
CA ALA A 7 -6.99 -2.76 6.17
C ALA A 7 -7.24 -2.90 7.67
N ILE A 8 -7.88 -4.00 8.06
CA ILE A 8 -8.13 -4.35 9.45
C ILE A 8 -7.54 -5.73 9.71
N HIS A 9 -6.77 -5.85 10.78
CA HIS A 9 -6.31 -7.14 11.25
C HIS A 9 -7.48 -7.90 11.87
N GLN A 10 -7.94 -8.97 11.20
CA GLN A 10 -9.20 -9.64 11.52
C GLN A 10 -9.30 -10.14 12.97
N ARG A 11 -8.23 -10.72 13.51
CA ARG A 11 -8.24 -11.33 14.85
C ARG A 11 -8.31 -10.30 15.98
N THR A 12 -7.69 -9.13 15.81
CA THR A 12 -7.60 -8.13 16.89
C THR A 12 -8.47 -6.91 16.64
N GLY A 13 -9.06 -6.77 15.46
CA GLY A 13 -9.79 -5.56 15.05
C GLY A 13 -8.91 -4.32 14.88
N LYS A 14 -7.57 -4.45 14.98
CA LYS A 14 -6.64 -3.32 14.86
C LYS A 14 -6.65 -2.81 13.42
N VAL A 15 -6.87 -1.51 13.25
CA VAL A 15 -6.75 -0.86 11.94
C VAL A 15 -5.26 -0.74 11.59
N LEU A 16 -4.89 -1.28 10.42
CA LEU A 16 -3.54 -1.20 9.87
C LEU A 16 -3.41 0.03 8.95
N ALA A 17 -4.45 0.30 8.16
CA ALA A 17 -4.57 1.50 7.33
C ALA A 17 -6.04 1.86 7.16
N GLU A 18 -6.38 3.12 7.38
CA GLU A 18 -7.71 3.69 7.15
C GLU A 18 -7.97 3.90 5.67
N GLU A 19 -6.94 4.28 4.92
CA GLU A 19 -7.04 4.57 3.50
C GLU A 19 -5.97 3.85 2.68
N LEU A 20 -6.41 2.96 1.80
CA LEU A 20 -5.55 2.27 0.85
C LEU A 20 -5.75 2.81 -0.56
N GLU A 21 -4.65 3.14 -1.21
CA GLU A 21 -4.63 3.42 -2.65
C GLU A 21 -4.52 2.12 -3.43
N VAL A 22 -5.35 1.94 -4.45
CA VAL A 22 -5.37 0.73 -5.28
C VAL A 22 -5.01 1.08 -6.72
N PRO A 23 -3.72 1.00 -7.10
CA PRO A 23 -3.30 1.26 -8.47
C PRO A 23 -3.89 0.22 -9.44
N ARG A 24 -4.61 0.70 -10.45
CA ARG A 24 -5.29 -0.16 -11.44
C ARG A 24 -4.44 -0.49 -12.67
N THR A 25 -3.44 0.32 -12.96
CA THR A 25 -2.54 0.13 -14.10
C THR A 25 -1.34 -0.72 -13.72
N PHE A 26 -0.81 -1.47 -14.69
CA PHE A 26 0.41 -2.26 -14.49
C PHE A 26 1.59 -1.37 -14.06
N MET A 27 1.77 -0.23 -14.72
CA MET A 27 2.79 0.76 -14.35
C MET A 27 2.58 1.33 -12.95
N GLY A 28 1.33 1.62 -12.56
CA GLY A 28 1.02 2.11 -11.22
C GLY A 28 1.35 1.10 -10.13
N ARG A 29 1.14 -0.20 -10.41
CA ARG A 29 1.56 -1.28 -9.50
C ARG A 29 3.07 -1.44 -9.44
N GLY A 30 3.76 -1.34 -10.58
CA GLY A 30 5.22 -1.45 -10.65
C GLY A 30 5.95 -0.28 -9.98
N ILE A 31 5.42 0.94 -10.09
CA ILE A 31 5.97 2.12 -9.39
C ILE A 31 5.63 2.05 -7.90
N GLY A 32 4.39 1.72 -7.57
CA GLY A 32 3.94 1.65 -6.19
C GLY A 32 4.16 2.96 -5.42
N LEU A 33 4.92 2.89 -4.33
CA LEU A 33 5.30 4.03 -3.48
C LEU A 33 6.66 4.66 -3.86
N MET A 34 7.30 4.19 -4.93
CA MET A 34 8.57 4.73 -5.43
C MET A 34 8.44 6.24 -5.70
N PHE A 35 9.50 6.99 -5.42
CA PHE A 35 9.60 8.45 -5.56
C PHE A 35 8.67 9.29 -4.66
N ARG A 36 7.86 8.69 -3.77
CA ARG A 36 7.13 9.46 -2.75
C ARG A 36 8.10 9.93 -1.67
N GLY A 37 7.89 11.14 -1.13
CA GLY A 37 8.73 11.66 -0.04
C GLY A 37 8.44 11.02 1.32
N SER A 38 7.19 10.58 1.53
CA SER A 38 6.76 9.88 2.74
C SER A 38 5.43 9.17 2.50
N LEU A 39 5.06 8.29 3.44
CA LEU A 39 3.73 7.70 3.54
C LEU A 39 3.03 8.30 4.77
N ARG A 40 1.82 8.85 4.58
CA ARG A 40 1.06 9.43 5.69
C ARG A 40 0.63 8.33 6.66
N PRO A 41 0.69 8.55 7.98
CA PRO A 41 0.16 7.62 8.97
C PRO A 41 -1.30 7.26 8.67
N GLY A 42 -1.66 5.99 8.84
CA GLY A 42 -3.01 5.49 8.53
C GLY A 42 -3.32 5.36 7.04
N THR A 43 -2.37 5.66 6.15
CA THR A 43 -2.52 5.43 4.70
C THR A 43 -1.60 4.32 4.21
N GLY A 44 -1.95 3.69 3.11
CA GLY A 44 -1.14 2.66 2.48
C GLY A 44 -1.48 2.45 1.02
N MET A 45 -0.88 1.42 0.43
CA MET A 45 -1.15 1.01 -0.93
C MET A 45 -1.44 -0.48 -0.98
N TRP A 46 -2.52 -0.85 -1.65
CA TRP A 46 -2.86 -2.24 -1.90
C TRP A 46 -2.64 -2.58 -3.36
N ILE A 47 -1.57 -3.34 -3.60
CA ILE A 47 -1.17 -3.78 -4.93
C ILE A 47 -1.87 -5.11 -5.21
N VAL A 48 -2.78 -5.11 -6.18
CA VAL A 48 -3.48 -6.32 -6.62
C VAL A 48 -3.69 -6.30 -8.14
N PRO A 49 -3.31 -7.36 -8.86
CA PRO A 49 -2.52 -8.52 -8.40
C PRO A 49 -1.06 -8.13 -8.09
N CYS A 50 -0.40 -8.86 -7.18
CA CYS A 50 1.01 -8.67 -6.80
C CYS A 50 1.76 -10.00 -6.85
N ASN A 51 2.83 -10.07 -7.64
CA ASN A 51 3.73 -11.24 -7.70
C ASN A 51 5.02 -11.04 -6.88
N GLY A 52 5.19 -9.86 -6.27
CA GLY A 52 6.38 -9.46 -5.56
C GLY A 52 6.45 -7.95 -5.40
N ILE A 53 7.29 -7.50 -4.46
CA ILE A 53 7.63 -6.09 -4.24
C ILE A 53 9.14 -5.94 -4.28
N HIS A 54 9.61 -4.71 -4.53
CA HIS A 54 11.01 -4.35 -4.42
C HIS A 54 11.17 -3.17 -3.47
N MET A 55 12.38 -3.04 -2.91
CA MET A 55 12.79 -1.85 -2.16
C MET A 55 13.74 -0.94 -2.97
N LEU A 56 14.05 -1.31 -4.22
CA LEU A 56 14.88 -0.51 -5.12
C LEU A 56 14.25 0.87 -5.37
N CYS A 57 15.05 1.93 -5.28
CA CYS A 57 14.63 3.32 -5.51
C CYS A 57 13.51 3.84 -4.56
N MET A 58 13.34 3.20 -3.39
CA MET A 58 12.44 3.70 -2.34
C MET A 58 13.13 4.81 -1.53
N ASN A 59 12.42 5.90 -1.28
CA ASN A 59 12.93 7.01 -0.46
C ASN A 59 12.79 6.76 1.06
N PHE A 60 11.99 5.77 1.46
CA PHE A 60 11.74 5.43 2.86
C PHE A 60 11.48 3.93 3.01
N ALA A 61 11.77 3.40 4.20
CA ALA A 61 11.45 2.02 4.54
C ALA A 61 9.93 1.84 4.66
N ILE A 62 9.43 0.71 4.19
CA ILE A 62 8.02 0.34 4.30
C ILE A 62 7.89 -1.02 4.96
N ASP A 63 6.78 -1.17 5.69
CA ASP A 63 6.31 -2.48 6.11
C ASP A 63 5.43 -3.06 5.00
N ALA A 64 5.66 -4.33 4.65
CA ALA A 64 4.88 -5.05 3.67
C ALA A 64 4.12 -6.21 4.32
N VAL A 65 2.84 -6.32 3.99
CA VAL A 65 1.99 -7.45 4.39
C VAL A 65 1.50 -8.13 3.13
N PHE A 66 1.83 -9.41 2.98
CA PHE A 66 1.32 -10.25 1.91
C PHE A 66 0.03 -10.94 2.39
N LEU A 67 -0.98 -10.95 1.53
CA LEU A 67 -2.33 -11.47 1.80
C LEU A 67 -2.59 -12.74 0.99
#